data_AF-A0A2S6WRH5-F1
#
_entry.id   AF-A0A2S6WRH5-F1
#
_cell.length_a   1.000
_cell.length_b   1.000
_cell.length_c   1.000
_cell.angle_alpha   90.00
_cell.angle_beta   90.00
_cell.angle_gamma   90.00
#
_symmetry.space_group_name_H-M   'P 1'
#
loop_
_entity.id
_entity.type
_entity.pdbx_description
1 polymer ?
#
loop_
_entity_poly.entity_id
_entity_poly.type
_entity_poly.pdbx_seq_one_letter_code
_entity_poly.pdbx_strand_id
1 'polypeptide(L)'
;MTGGERDRAVAGRRLLPWTGADGRPCYLVGDGTGYVSRLADEIEDVQIDMADHLLGHAAELLRERRVTGAELHYLALRLSESLRDVTRVAESRGARLAHRSRP
;
A
#
# COMPACT_ATOMS: atom_id res chain seq x y z
N MET A 1 21.27 18.51 24.29
CA MET A 1 21.64 18.15 22.90
C MET A 1 21.03 16.83 22.43
N THR A 2 19.75 16.51 22.71
CA THR A 2 19.12 15.22 22.36
C THR A 2 17.93 15.32 21.38
N GLY A 3 17.75 16.49 20.75
CA GLY A 3 16.63 16.74 19.82
C GLY A 3 16.88 16.34 18.36
N GLY A 4 18.14 16.29 17.91
CA GLY A 4 18.47 16.07 16.49
C GLY A 4 18.41 14.61 16.02
N GLU A 5 18.48 13.66 16.93
CA GLU A 5 18.50 12.22 16.61
C GLU A 5 17.09 11.65 16.42
N ARG A 6 16.11 12.21 17.13
CA ARG A 6 14.69 11.86 16.99
C ARG A 6 14.07 12.45 15.71
N ASP A 7 14.52 13.62 15.28
CA ASP A 7 14.04 14.26 14.05
C ASP A 7 14.63 13.58 12.80
N ARG A 8 15.89 13.14 12.87
CA ARG A 8 16.49 12.23 11.87
C ARG A 8 15.87 10.83 11.86
N ALA A 9 15.34 10.33 12.97
CA ALA A 9 14.67 9.02 12.99
C ALA A 9 13.27 9.02 12.32
N VAL A 10 12.63 10.19 12.21
CA VAL A 10 11.43 10.38 11.36
C VAL A 10 11.86 10.55 9.89
N ALA A 11 13.05 11.11 9.68
CA ALA A 11 13.71 11.17 8.38
C ALA A 11 14.29 9.83 7.93
N GLY A 12 13.44 9.04 7.28
CA GLY A 12 13.85 7.74 6.74
C GLY A 12 13.02 6.56 7.22
N ARG A 13 11.89 6.80 7.90
CA ARG A 13 10.95 5.74 8.26
C ARG A 13 9.90 5.55 7.17
N ARG A 14 10.02 4.47 6.39
CA ARG A 14 9.10 4.08 5.32
C ARG A 14 8.13 2.99 5.80
N LEU A 15 6.83 3.18 5.58
CA LEU A 15 5.83 2.11 5.72
C LEU A 15 6.00 1.12 4.56
N LEU A 16 6.15 -0.17 4.84
CA LEU A 16 6.29 -1.20 3.81
C LEU A 16 4.93 -1.67 3.31
N PRO A 17 4.77 -2.05 2.03
CA PRO A 17 3.48 -2.47 1.46
C PRO A 17 3.00 -3.85 1.93
N TRP A 18 3.81 -4.56 2.74
CA TRP A 18 3.44 -5.79 3.42
C TRP A 18 3.39 -5.61 4.95
N THR A 19 2.76 -6.58 5.61
CA THR A 19 2.71 -6.71 7.07
C THR A 19 3.75 -7.70 7.58
N GLY A 20 3.98 -7.68 8.90
CA GLY A 20 4.73 -8.71 9.58
C GLY A 20 3.94 -10.02 9.65
N ALA A 21 4.58 -11.08 10.16
CA ALA A 21 3.94 -12.38 10.36
C ALA A 21 2.73 -12.32 11.31
N ASP A 22 2.67 -11.30 12.18
CA ASP A 22 1.59 -11.03 13.11
C ASP A 22 0.49 -10.11 12.53
N GLY A 23 0.58 -9.78 11.22
CA GLY A 23 -0.34 -8.88 10.56
C GLY A 23 -0.14 -7.39 10.91
N ARG A 24 0.88 -7.04 11.69
CA ARG A 24 1.13 -5.64 12.05
C ARG A 24 1.86 -4.87 10.94
N PRO A 25 1.67 -3.55 10.84
CA PRO A 25 2.41 -2.73 9.90
C PRO A 25 3.94 -2.85 10.09
N CYS A 26 4.67 -3.09 9.00
CA CYS A 26 6.13 -3.06 9.00
C CYS A 26 6.69 -1.71 8.54
N TYR A 27 7.80 -1.29 9.14
CA TYR A 27 8.52 -0.07 8.80
C TYR A 27 9.98 -0.36 8.49
N LEU A 28 10.50 0.26 7.43
CA LEU A 28 11.91 0.30 7.10
C LEU A 28 12.51 1.62 7.59
N VAL A 29 13.66 1.57 8.26
CA VAL A 29 14.41 2.77 8.66
C VAL A 29 15.69 2.83 7.81
N GLY A 30 15.87 3.92 7.07
CA GLY A 30 17.04 4.14 6.22
C GLY A 30 16.88 5.33 5.28
N ASP A 31 17.86 5.55 4.39
CA ASP A 31 17.86 6.67 3.44
C ASP A 31 16.87 6.52 2.27
N GLY A 32 16.15 5.39 2.18
CA GLY A 32 15.17 5.11 1.14
C GLY A 32 15.76 4.65 -0.20
N THR A 33 17.07 4.39 -0.30
CA THR A 33 17.73 3.98 -1.56
C THR A 33 18.17 2.51 -1.60
N GLY A 34 18.16 1.83 -0.44
CA GLY A 34 18.59 0.44 -0.32
C GLY A 34 17.66 -0.57 -1.01
N TYR A 35 18.12 -1.84 -1.09
CA TYR A 35 17.42 -2.95 -1.75
C TYR A 35 15.96 -3.11 -1.30
N VAL A 36 15.69 -3.08 0.01
CA VAL A 36 14.33 -3.23 0.55
C VAL A 36 13.41 -2.09 0.12
N SER A 37 13.95 -0.88 -0.10
CA SER A 37 13.17 0.25 -0.60
C SER A 37 12.72 0.01 -2.05
N ARG A 38 13.62 -0.50 -2.91
CA ARG A 38 13.27 -0.86 -4.29
C ARG A 38 12.27 -2.02 -4.35
N LEU A 39 12.47 -3.05 -3.52
CA LEU A 39 11.50 -4.14 -3.40
C LEU A 39 10.13 -3.63 -2.94
N ALA A 40 10.11 -2.65 -2.05
CA ALA A 40 8.86 -1.99 -1.66
C ALA A 40 8.24 -1.20 -2.81
N ASP A 41 9.02 -0.53 -3.66
CA ASP A 41 8.47 0.13 -4.86
C ASP A 41 7.87 -0.91 -5.83
N GLU A 42 8.57 -2.01 -6.10
CA GLU A 42 8.10 -3.10 -6.97
C GLU A 42 6.79 -3.72 -6.45
N ILE A 43 6.69 -3.97 -5.14
CA ILE A 43 5.46 -4.53 -4.55
C ILE A 43 4.33 -3.50 -4.54
N GLU A 44 4.62 -2.22 -4.29
CA GLU A 44 3.62 -1.15 -4.41
C GLU A 44 3.03 -1.13 -5.84
N ASP A 45 3.86 -1.25 -6.87
CA ASP A 45 3.41 -1.24 -8.26
C ASP A 45 2.58 -2.50 -8.60
N VAL A 46 3.02 -3.69 -8.19
CA VAL A 46 2.24 -4.93 -8.36
C VAL A 46 0.87 -4.85 -7.67
N GLN A 47 0.80 -4.29 -6.46
CA GLN A 47 -0.47 -4.13 -5.74
C GLN A 47 -1.43 -3.16 -6.46
N ILE A 48 -0.90 -2.06 -7.02
CA ILE A 48 -1.70 -1.11 -7.81
C ILE A 48 -2.20 -1.76 -9.10
N ASP A 49 -1.33 -2.47 -9.83
CA ASP A 49 -1.71 -3.14 -11.07
C ASP A 49 -2.78 -4.21 -10.82
N MET A 50 -2.62 -5.02 -9.76
CA MET A 50 -3.63 -5.99 -9.34
C MET A 50 -4.97 -5.34 -9.00
N ALA A 51 -4.95 -4.16 -8.37
CA ALA A 51 -6.16 -3.41 -8.07
C ALA A 51 -6.86 -2.94 -9.36
N ASP A 52 -6.10 -2.43 -10.34
CA ASP A 52 -6.64 -2.01 -11.64
C ASP A 52 -7.28 -3.18 -12.40
N HIS A 53 -6.60 -4.33 -12.44
CA HIS A 53 -7.16 -5.56 -13.02
C HIS A 53 -8.44 -6.02 -12.32
N LEU A 54 -8.49 -5.95 -10.98
CA LEU A 54 -9.69 -6.29 -10.22
C LEU A 54 -10.84 -5.32 -10.50
N LEU A 55 -10.57 -4.03 -10.66
CA LEU A 55 -11.57 -3.04 -11.04
C LEU A 55 -12.12 -3.30 -12.45
N GLY A 56 -11.26 -3.70 -13.39
CA GLY A 56 -11.68 -4.13 -14.73
C GLY A 56 -12.65 -5.31 -14.67
N HIS A 57 -12.28 -6.36 -13.93
CA HIS A 57 -13.14 -7.53 -13.74
C HIS A 57 -14.46 -7.18 -13.01
N ALA A 58 -14.40 -6.33 -11.99
CA ALA A 58 -15.58 -5.83 -11.29
C ALA A 58 -16.55 -5.13 -12.25
N ALA A 59 -16.02 -4.27 -13.13
CA ALA A 59 -16.83 -3.54 -14.10
C ALA A 59 -17.48 -4.47 -15.14
N GLU A 60 -16.82 -5.56 -15.53
CA GLU A 60 -17.39 -6.58 -16.40
C GLU A 60 -18.51 -7.35 -15.70
N LEU A 61 -18.24 -7.89 -14.51
CA LEU A 61 -19.18 -8.68 -13.72
C LEU A 61 -20.45 -7.87 -13.35
N LEU A 62 -20.29 -6.60 -12.98
CA LEU A 62 -21.42 -5.72 -12.63
C LEU A 62 -22.31 -5.34 -13.83
N ARG A 63 -21.83 -5.51 -15.08
CA ARG A 63 -22.68 -5.33 -16.28
C ARG A 63 -23.56 -6.55 -16.55
N GLU A 64 -23.28 -7.69 -15.94
CA GLU A 64 -24.05 -8.91 -16.15
C GLU A 64 -25.39 -8.89 -15.39
N ARG A 65 -26.49 -9.11 -16.12
CA ARG A 65 -27.85 -9.10 -15.53
C ARG A 65 -28.16 -10.29 -14.61
N ARG A 66 -27.29 -11.29 -14.55
CA ARG A 66 -27.55 -12.58 -13.85
C ARG A 66 -26.56 -12.88 -12.72
N VAL A 67 -25.78 -11.89 -12.31
CA VAL A 67 -24.83 -12.06 -11.22
C VAL A 67 -25.54 -12.44 -9.91
N THR A 68 -25.02 -13.46 -9.26
CA THR A 68 -25.56 -14.02 -8.04
C THR A 68 -25.09 -13.24 -6.81
N GLY A 69 -25.83 -13.38 -5.70
CA GLY A 69 -25.42 -12.77 -4.43
C GLY A 69 -24.07 -13.30 -3.91
N ALA A 70 -23.73 -14.56 -4.20
CA ALA A 70 -22.44 -15.15 -3.82
C ALA A 70 -21.28 -14.51 -4.60
N GLU A 71 -21.45 -14.30 -5.91
CA GLU A 71 -20.46 -13.61 -6.75
C GLU A 71 -20.26 -12.16 -6.31
N LEU A 72 -21.34 -11.44 -5.98
CA LEU A 72 -21.25 -10.09 -5.42
C LEU A 72 -20.53 -10.04 -4.08
N HIS A 73 -20.82 -11.00 -3.18
CA HIS A 73 -20.16 -11.06 -1.89
C HIS A 73 -18.66 -11.34 -2.04
N TYR A 74 -18.30 -12.28 -2.92
CA TYR A 74 -16.91 -12.56 -3.23
C TYR A 74 -16.20 -11.34 -3.84
N LEU A 75 -16.82 -10.69 -4.84
CA LEU A 75 -16.27 -9.49 -5.46
C LEU A 75 -16.05 -8.38 -4.41
N ALA A 76 -17.03 -8.13 -3.53
CA ALA A 76 -16.93 -7.13 -2.47
C ALA A 76 -15.79 -7.44 -1.48
N LEU A 77 -15.58 -8.72 -1.14
CA LEU A 77 -14.47 -9.16 -0.30
C LEU A 77 -13.12 -8.85 -0.96
N ARG A 78 -12.96 -9.23 -2.24
CA ARG A 78 -11.71 -9.00 -2.99
C ARG A 78 -11.42 -7.51 -3.17
N LEU A 79 -12.44 -6.71 -3.48
CA LEU A 79 -12.31 -5.25 -3.58
C LEU A 79 -11.91 -4.64 -2.23
N SER A 80 -12.48 -5.13 -1.13
CA SER A 80 -12.13 -4.66 0.22
C SER A 80 -10.68 -4.98 0.59
N GLU A 81 -10.17 -6.16 0.20
CA GLU A 81 -8.77 -6.53 0.39
C GLU A 81 -7.85 -5.63 -0.43
N SER A 82 -8.12 -5.49 -1.73
CA SER A 82 -7.32 -4.65 -2.63
C SER A 82 -7.31 -3.17 -2.21
N LEU A 83 -8.44 -2.63 -1.75
CA LEU A 83 -8.51 -1.24 -1.26
C LEU A 83 -7.67 -1.01 0.00
N ARG A 84 -7.53 -2.01 0.89
CA ARG A 84 -6.64 -1.89 2.05
C ARG A 84 -5.18 -1.79 1.61
N ASP A 85 -4.79 -2.61 0.63
CA ASP A 85 -3.44 -2.57 0.06
C ASP A 85 -3.18 -1.21 -0.60
N VAL A 86 -4.07 -0.74 -1.46
CA VAL A 86 -3.95 0.57 -2.13
C VAL A 86 -3.89 1.73 -1.12
N THR A 87 -4.69 1.70 -0.06
CA THR A 87 -4.66 2.73 1.00
C THR A 87 -3.30 2.74 1.69
N ARG A 88 -2.73 1.56 1.98
CA ARG A 88 -1.40 1.42 2.59
C ARG A 88 -0.30 1.98 1.67
N VAL A 89 -0.38 1.71 0.36
CA VAL A 89 0.54 2.27 -0.63
C VAL A 89 0.45 3.80 -0.65
N ALA A 90 -0.77 4.34 -0.68
CA ALA A 90 -1.02 5.78 -0.67
C ALA A 90 -0.47 6.46 0.60
N GLU A 91 -0.68 5.87 1.78
CA GLU A 91 -0.11 6.35 3.04
C GLU A 91 1.42 6.35 3.01
N SER A 92 2.03 5.26 2.53
CA SER A 92 3.49 5.16 2.43
C SER A 92 4.05 6.24 1.49
N ARG A 93 3.50 6.37 0.28
CA ARG A 93 3.93 7.38 -0.71
C ARG A 93 3.72 8.79 -0.16
N GLY A 94 2.58 9.07 0.47
CA GLY A 94 2.26 10.37 1.08
C GLY A 94 3.25 10.76 2.18
N ALA A 95 3.62 9.82 3.06
CA ALA A 95 4.62 10.06 4.10
C ALA A 95 6.01 10.40 3.51
N ARG A 96 6.43 9.72 2.43
CA ARG A 96 7.70 10.02 1.74
C ARG A 96 7.71 11.41 1.10
N LEU A 97 6.58 11.84 0.52
CA LEU A 97 6.43 13.18 -0.07
C LEU A 97 6.44 14.30 0.99
N ALA A 98 5.72 14.11 2.10
CA ALA A 98 5.73 15.04 3.22
C ALA A 98 7.12 15.20 3.81
N HIS A 99 7.89 14.10 3.89
CA HIS A 99 9.24 14.12 4.42
C HIS A 99 10.22 14.91 3.52
N ARG A 100 10.08 14.82 2.19
CA ARG A 100 10.87 15.63 1.24
C ARG A 100 10.55 17.12 1.28
N SER A 101 9.35 17.49 1.74
CA SER A 101 8.83 18.86 1.67
C SER A 101 9.16 19.71 2.91
N ARG A 102 9.86 19.15 3.91
CA ARG A 102 10.33 19.90 5.09
C ARG A 102 11.67 20.59 4.77
N PRO A 103 11.76 21.94 4.85
CA PRO A 103 13.01 22.68 4.64
C PRO A 103 14.02 22.47 5.77
#